data_AF-A0A4V6S0V7-F1
#
_entry.id   AF-A0A4V6S0V7-F1
#
_cell.length_a   1.000
_cell.length_b   1.000
_cell.length_c   1.000
_cell.angle_alpha   90.00
_cell.angle_beta   90.00
_cell.angle_gamma   90.00
#
_symmetry.space_group_name_H-M   'P 1'
#
loop_
_entity.id
_entity.type
_entity.pdbx_description
1 polymer ?
#
loop_
_entity_poly.entity_id
_entity_poly.type
_entity_poly.pdbx_seq_one_letter_code
_entity_poly.pdbx_strand_id
1 'polypeptide(L)'
;MAAKAARMRPSLLVLLICLFGWSLVLKIGSIFVLKKLYPESNGNYSYIGYDYPDEWPIDRPPVLMAFSHSVRFELDSPDGIAEWAAIIPGDGLVHLGEQKEPYTISMMHQLRCLDILREELVRERDDSEGPSTLSRHCLNYMKQMVMCRGDIELEPFQYPNHKDPIDMEGIYECRDWSAVYTEVEKNQVEFGKWLEQRA
;
A
#
# COMPACT_ATOMS: atom_id res chain seq x y z
N MET A 1 -18.63 -14.27 72.84
CA MET A 1 -17.27 -14.13 72.28
C MET A 1 -17.41 -13.88 70.78
N ALA A 2 -17.24 -12.66 70.31
CA ALA A 2 -17.30 -12.34 68.88
C ALA A 2 -15.86 -12.22 68.36
N ALA A 3 -15.46 -13.13 67.48
CA ALA A 3 -14.15 -13.08 66.83
C ALA A 3 -14.08 -11.83 65.94
N LYS A 4 -13.11 -10.94 66.19
CA LYS A 4 -12.78 -9.83 65.30
C LYS A 4 -12.18 -10.42 64.02
N ALA A 5 -12.93 -10.36 62.92
CA ALA A 5 -12.39 -10.65 61.60
C ALA A 5 -11.28 -9.63 61.27
N ALA A 6 -10.04 -10.10 61.14
CA ALA A 6 -8.92 -9.27 60.74
C ALA A 6 -9.12 -8.80 59.29
N ARG A 7 -9.28 -7.49 59.10
CA ARG A 7 -9.48 -6.88 57.78
C ARG A 7 -8.14 -6.81 57.06
N MET A 8 -7.83 -7.84 56.28
CA MET A 8 -6.60 -7.93 55.49
C MET A 8 -6.64 -6.86 54.38
N ARG A 9 -5.79 -5.83 54.46
CA ARG A 9 -5.62 -4.84 53.39
C ARG A 9 -4.49 -5.33 52.48
N PRO A 10 -4.77 -5.81 51.26
CA PRO A 10 -3.72 -6.21 50.34
C PRO A 10 -2.83 -5.00 50.02
N SER A 11 -1.51 -5.22 50.03
CA SER A 11 -0.54 -4.19 49.61
C SER A 11 -0.82 -3.79 48.16
N LEU A 12 -0.78 -2.49 47.86
CA LEU A 12 -0.97 -1.94 46.51
C LEU A 12 -0.09 -2.66 45.47
N LEU A 13 1.12 -3.05 45.87
CA LEU A 13 2.06 -3.82 45.05
C LEU A 13 1.49 -5.17 44.61
N VAL A 14 0.81 -5.89 45.51
CA VAL A 14 0.22 -7.21 45.21
C VAL A 14 -0.94 -7.06 44.23
N LEU A 15 -1.79 -6.05 44.41
CA LEU A 15 -2.88 -5.76 43.49
C LEU A 15 -2.35 -5.46 42.06
N LEU A 16 -1.30 -4.64 41.97
CA LEU A 16 -0.66 -4.30 40.69
C LEU A 16 -0.06 -5.53 39.99
N ILE A 17 0.63 -6.40 40.73
CA ILE A 17 1.19 -7.65 40.19
C ILE A 17 0.07 -8.57 39.69
N CYS A 18 -1.03 -8.72 40.44
CA CYS A 18 -2.16 -9.54 40.01
C CYS A 18 -2.84 -8.98 38.76
N LEU A 19 -3.03 -7.67 38.66
CA LEU A 19 -3.64 -7.03 37.49
C LEU A 19 -2.74 -7.15 36.25
N PHE A 20 -1.42 -6.98 36.40
CA PHE A 20 -0.48 -7.19 35.32
C PHE A 20 -0.45 -8.65 34.85
N GLY A 21 -0.40 -9.61 35.79
CA GLY A 21 -0.46 -11.04 35.49
C GLY A 21 -1.74 -11.43 34.77
N TRP A 22 -2.89 -10.93 35.23
CA TRP A 22 -4.18 -11.13 34.56
C TRP A 22 -4.20 -10.56 33.15
N SER A 23 -3.71 -9.33 32.96
CA SER A 23 -3.57 -8.69 31.64
C SER A 23 -2.68 -9.50 30.70
N LEU A 24 -1.55 -10.01 31.21
CA LEU A 24 -0.64 -10.85 30.44
C LEU A 24 -1.30 -12.16 30.01
N VAL A 25 -2.01 -12.84 30.93
CA VAL A 25 -2.75 -14.08 30.62
C VAL A 25 -3.83 -13.83 29.58
N LEU A 26 -4.58 -12.72 29.68
CA LEU A 26 -5.59 -12.36 28.68
C LEU A 26 -4.96 -12.09 27.31
N LYS A 27 -3.85 -11.35 27.24
CA LYS A 27 -3.15 -11.05 25.98
C LYS A 27 -2.54 -12.30 25.35
N ILE A 28 -1.86 -13.13 26.13
CA ILE A 28 -1.26 -14.37 25.64
C ILE A 28 -2.37 -15.33 25.19
N GLY A 29 -3.42 -15.51 26.01
CA GLY A 29 -4.56 -16.33 25.69
C GLY A 29 -5.29 -15.87 24.42
N SER A 30 -5.51 -14.57 24.26
CA SER A 30 -6.14 -14.02 23.05
C SER A 30 -5.27 -14.21 21.81
N ILE A 31 -3.93 -14.08 21.91
CA ILE A 31 -3.01 -14.40 20.81
C ILE A 31 -3.13 -15.88 20.41
N PHE A 32 -3.17 -16.81 21.36
CA PHE A 32 -3.34 -18.23 21.05
C PHE A 32 -4.70 -18.54 20.42
N VAL A 33 -5.77 -17.92 20.91
CA VAL A 33 -7.12 -18.05 20.30
C VAL A 33 -7.13 -17.47 18.89
N LEU A 34 -6.55 -16.28 18.68
CA LEU A 34 -6.46 -15.64 17.38
C LEU A 34 -5.63 -16.48 16.39
N LYS A 35 -4.46 -17.00 16.79
CA LYS A 35 -3.67 -17.91 15.93
C LYS A 35 -4.40 -19.20 15.58
N LYS A 36 -5.29 -19.68 16.45
CA LYS A 36 -6.12 -20.87 16.19
C LYS A 36 -7.28 -20.55 15.25
N LEU A 37 -7.86 -19.36 15.35
CA LEU A 37 -8.95 -18.90 14.49
C LEU A 37 -8.45 -18.43 13.11
N TYR A 38 -7.25 -17.86 13.06
CA TYR A 38 -6.57 -17.36 11.88
C TYR A 38 -5.20 -18.04 11.77
N PRO A 39 -5.16 -19.33 11.37
CA PRO A 39 -3.90 -19.98 11.05
C PRO A 39 -3.19 -19.18 9.96
N GLU A 40 -1.89 -18.96 10.14
CA GLU A 40 -1.04 -18.31 9.14
C GLU A 40 -1.17 -19.09 7.82
N SER A 41 -1.52 -18.40 6.73
CA SER A 41 -1.65 -19.05 5.43
C SER A 41 -0.29 -19.60 5.01
N ASN A 42 -0.24 -20.84 4.53
CA ASN A 42 0.99 -21.45 4.02
C ASN A 42 1.47 -20.83 2.69
N GLY A 43 0.90 -19.69 2.26
CA GLY A 43 1.18 -19.04 0.98
C GLY A 43 0.45 -19.68 -0.21
N ASN A 44 -0.35 -20.73 0.02
CA ASN A 44 -1.16 -21.38 -1.01
C ASN A 44 -2.58 -20.80 -0.99
N TYR A 45 -2.84 -19.89 -1.92
CA TYR A 45 -4.15 -19.28 -2.13
C TYR A 45 -4.76 -19.82 -3.43
N SER A 46 -6.05 -20.15 -3.42
CA SER A 46 -6.75 -20.58 -4.64
C SER A 46 -7.05 -19.42 -5.59
N TYR A 47 -7.06 -18.18 -5.09
CA TYR A 47 -7.53 -16.98 -5.80
C TYR A 47 -8.99 -17.08 -6.26
N ILE A 48 -9.80 -17.86 -5.56
CA ILE A 48 -11.23 -18.02 -5.82
C ILE A 48 -12.04 -17.37 -4.70
N GLY A 49 -13.03 -16.56 -5.05
CA GLY A 49 -13.90 -15.92 -4.08
C GLY A 49 -13.14 -14.93 -3.20
N TYR A 50 -12.94 -15.24 -1.93
CA TYR A 50 -12.19 -14.42 -0.96
C TYR A 50 -10.85 -15.05 -0.54
N ASP A 51 -10.43 -16.14 -1.19
CA ASP A 51 -9.19 -16.84 -0.85
C ASP A 51 -7.99 -16.30 -1.64
N TYR A 52 -7.56 -15.09 -1.27
CA TYR A 52 -6.39 -14.41 -1.81
C TYR A 52 -5.74 -13.55 -0.70
N PRO A 53 -4.43 -13.24 -0.80
CA PRO A 53 -3.78 -12.39 0.19
C PRO A 53 -4.10 -10.91 -0.02
N ASP A 54 -4.05 -10.12 1.07
CA ASP A 54 -4.21 -8.67 1.01
C ASP A 54 -3.07 -7.98 0.25
N GLU A 55 -1.85 -8.52 0.33
CA GLU A 55 -0.70 -8.08 -0.44
C GLU A 55 -0.26 -9.17 -1.41
N TRP A 56 0.08 -8.79 -2.63
CA TRP A 56 0.63 -9.73 -3.60
C TRP A 56 1.99 -10.26 -3.10
N PRO A 57 2.17 -11.58 -2.90
CA PRO A 57 3.31 -12.15 -2.17
C PRO A 57 4.52 -12.28 -3.11
N ILE A 58 5.06 -11.14 -3.52
CA ILE A 58 6.28 -11.01 -4.31
C ILE A 58 7.41 -10.44 -3.44
N ASP A 59 8.64 -10.85 -3.73
CA ASP A 59 9.82 -10.30 -3.06
C ASP A 59 10.05 -8.85 -3.51
N ARG A 60 10.25 -7.96 -2.54
CA ARG A 60 10.45 -6.52 -2.74
C ARG A 60 11.49 -6.05 -1.74
N PRO A 61 12.78 -6.31 -1.99
CA PRO A 61 13.83 -5.96 -1.05
C PRO A 61 13.87 -4.45 -0.83
N PRO A 62 14.39 -3.99 0.33
CA PRO A 62 14.68 -2.58 0.54
C PRO A 62 15.72 -2.09 -0.47
N VAL A 63 15.48 -0.91 -1.05
CA VAL A 63 16.38 -0.23 -1.97
C VAL A 63 16.55 1.22 -1.55
N LEU A 64 17.74 1.77 -1.78
CA LEU A 64 17.98 3.20 -1.60
C LEU A 64 17.67 3.92 -2.90
N MET A 65 16.84 4.95 -2.81
CA MET A 65 16.41 5.74 -3.95
C MET A 65 16.63 7.22 -3.68
N ALA A 66 17.27 7.92 -4.61
CA ALA A 66 17.35 9.37 -4.60
C ALA A 66 16.09 9.96 -5.24
N PHE A 67 15.55 11.02 -4.65
CA PHE A 67 14.55 11.83 -5.31
C PHE A 67 15.23 12.81 -6.27
N SER A 68 14.72 12.96 -7.48
CA SER A 68 15.26 13.92 -8.46
C SER A 68 14.14 14.57 -9.25
N HIS A 69 14.33 15.84 -9.60
CA HIS A 69 13.45 16.51 -10.54
C HIS A 69 13.51 15.84 -11.91
N SER A 70 12.38 15.26 -12.33
CA SER A 70 12.24 14.63 -13.64
C SER A 70 11.82 15.68 -14.68
N VAL A 71 12.45 15.62 -15.86
CA VAL A 71 11.97 16.30 -17.07
C VAL A 71 10.90 15.49 -17.82
N ARG A 72 10.63 14.26 -17.37
CA ARG A 72 9.61 13.35 -17.90
C ARG A 72 8.25 13.62 -17.28
N PHE A 73 7.21 13.05 -17.88
CA PHE A 73 5.82 13.11 -17.44
C PHE A 73 5.25 14.53 -17.48
N GLU A 74 5.62 15.31 -18.49
CA GLU A 74 4.97 16.58 -18.78
C GLU A 74 3.45 16.41 -18.94
N LEU A 75 2.67 17.41 -18.52
CA LEU A 75 1.22 17.26 -18.37
C LEU A 75 0.47 17.20 -19.70
N ASP A 76 0.90 18.00 -20.68
CA ASP A 76 0.18 18.23 -21.95
C ASP A 76 1.12 18.40 -23.16
N SER A 77 2.22 17.65 -23.19
CA SER A 77 3.07 17.55 -24.39
C SER A 77 2.93 16.19 -25.05
N PRO A 78 3.18 16.06 -26.37
CA PRO A 78 3.11 14.77 -27.05
C PRO A 78 4.00 13.69 -26.40
N ASP A 79 5.20 14.08 -25.98
CA ASP A 79 6.13 13.17 -25.30
C ASP A 79 5.62 12.81 -23.91
N GLY A 80 5.13 13.78 -23.13
CA GLY A 80 4.54 13.54 -21.81
C GLY A 80 3.34 12.59 -21.87
N ILE A 81 2.42 12.80 -22.82
CA ILE A 81 1.27 11.92 -23.04
C ILE A 81 1.72 10.49 -23.34
N ALA A 82 2.75 10.30 -24.17
CA ALA A 82 3.30 8.98 -24.45
C ALA A 82 3.94 8.33 -23.21
N GLU A 83 4.66 9.10 -22.39
CA GLU A 83 5.24 8.61 -21.14
C GLU A 83 4.16 8.18 -20.13
N TRP A 84 3.12 8.99 -19.94
CA TRP A 84 1.98 8.67 -19.07
C TRP A 84 1.19 7.45 -19.56
N ALA A 85 1.01 7.31 -20.88
CA ALA A 85 0.38 6.12 -21.46
C ALA A 85 1.20 4.84 -21.22
N ALA A 86 2.53 4.96 -21.18
CA ALA A 86 3.45 3.83 -20.98
C ALA A 86 3.75 3.52 -19.50
N ILE A 87 3.15 4.25 -18.54
CA ILE A 87 3.50 4.13 -17.11
C ILE A 87 3.07 2.78 -16.50
N ILE A 88 2.11 2.07 -17.10
CA ILE A 88 1.68 0.73 -16.69
C ILE A 88 1.99 -0.30 -17.79
N PRO A 89 2.49 -1.50 -17.45
CA PRO A 89 2.68 -2.56 -18.44
C PRO A 89 1.34 -3.10 -18.94
N GLY A 90 1.16 -3.15 -20.26
CA GLY A 90 -0.05 -3.70 -20.87
C GLY A 90 -1.33 -3.01 -20.38
N ASP A 91 -2.25 -3.78 -19.83
CA ASP A 91 -3.50 -3.29 -19.22
C ASP A 91 -3.40 -3.08 -17.69
N GLY A 92 -2.22 -3.33 -17.11
CA GLY A 92 -1.98 -3.27 -15.67
C GLY A 92 -2.65 -4.39 -14.86
N LEU A 93 -3.26 -5.38 -15.52
CA LEU A 93 -3.86 -6.54 -14.88
C LEU A 93 -2.83 -7.66 -14.71
N VAL A 94 -3.02 -8.41 -13.62
CA VAL A 94 -2.35 -9.68 -13.37
C VAL A 94 -3.40 -10.78 -13.27
N HIS A 95 -3.05 -11.97 -13.73
CA HIS A 95 -3.91 -13.13 -13.77
C HIS A 95 -3.36 -14.20 -12.82
N LEU A 96 -4.04 -14.41 -11.69
CA LEU A 96 -3.56 -15.20 -10.56
C LEU A 96 -4.39 -16.47 -10.36
N GLY A 97 -3.84 -17.43 -9.62
CA GLY A 97 -4.45 -18.74 -9.39
C GLY A 97 -4.47 -19.65 -10.61
N GLU A 98 -5.06 -20.83 -10.43
CA GLU A 98 -5.16 -21.85 -11.49
C GLU A 98 -6.11 -21.43 -12.61
N GLN A 99 -7.16 -20.67 -12.27
CA GLN A 99 -8.16 -20.19 -13.22
C GLN A 99 -7.78 -18.87 -13.91
N LYS A 100 -6.61 -18.31 -13.58
CA LYS A 100 -6.13 -17.04 -14.15
C LYS A 100 -7.13 -15.89 -13.93
N GLU A 101 -7.63 -15.77 -12.69
CA GLU A 101 -8.54 -14.71 -12.29
C GLU A 101 -7.86 -13.34 -12.39
N PRO A 102 -8.52 -12.31 -12.98
CA PRO A 102 -7.92 -11.01 -13.18
C PRO A 102 -7.94 -10.17 -11.89
N TYR A 103 -6.80 -9.56 -11.58
CA TYR A 103 -6.61 -8.62 -10.47
C TYR A 103 -5.88 -7.37 -10.95
N THR A 104 -6.11 -6.25 -10.26
CA THR A 104 -5.29 -5.04 -10.42
C THR A 104 -4.45 -4.83 -9.17
N ILE A 105 -3.14 -4.70 -9.35
CA ILE A 105 -2.22 -4.36 -8.26
C ILE A 105 -2.42 -2.89 -7.87
N SER A 106 -2.46 -2.60 -6.57
CA SER A 106 -2.73 -1.24 -6.07
C SER A 106 -1.82 -0.18 -6.71
N MET A 107 -0.53 -0.45 -6.88
CA MET A 107 0.41 0.47 -7.53
C MET A 107 0.00 0.78 -8.99
N MET A 108 -0.40 -0.24 -9.76
CA MET A 108 -0.85 -0.05 -11.15
C MET A 108 -2.14 0.76 -11.22
N HIS A 109 -3.07 0.54 -10.28
CA HIS A 109 -4.30 1.32 -10.20
C HIS A 109 -4.04 2.80 -9.83
N GLN A 110 -3.11 3.05 -8.90
CA GLN A 110 -2.69 4.41 -8.53
C GLN A 110 -2.10 5.15 -9.73
N LEU A 111 -1.19 4.52 -10.48
CA LEU A 111 -0.56 5.13 -11.65
C LEU A 111 -1.56 5.42 -12.76
N ARG A 112 -2.52 4.51 -13.01
CA ARG A 112 -3.63 4.78 -13.94
C ARG A 112 -4.50 5.94 -13.47
N CYS A 113 -4.82 5.99 -12.18
CA CYS A 113 -5.59 7.11 -11.61
C CYS A 113 -4.85 8.45 -11.75
N LEU A 114 -3.52 8.47 -11.62
CA LEU A 114 -2.72 9.67 -11.81
C LEU A 114 -2.80 10.19 -13.25
N ASP A 115 -2.70 9.31 -14.26
CA ASP A 115 -2.86 9.70 -15.66
C ASP A 115 -4.26 10.25 -15.96
N ILE A 116 -5.32 9.61 -15.44
CA ILE A 116 -6.70 10.10 -15.55
C ILE A 116 -6.85 11.49 -14.90
N LEU A 117 -6.21 11.72 -13.75
CA LEU A 117 -6.24 13.03 -13.08
C LEU A 117 -5.47 14.07 -13.89
N ARG A 118 -4.32 13.71 -14.49
CA ARG A 118 -3.57 14.58 -15.39
C ARG A 118 -4.43 14.98 -16.60
N GLU A 119 -5.02 14.03 -17.31
CA GLU A 119 -5.91 14.32 -18.45
C GLU A 119 -6.99 15.30 -18.05
N GLU A 120 -7.61 15.05 -16.91
CA GLU A 120 -8.67 15.89 -16.39
C GLU A 120 -8.17 17.30 -16.01
N LEU A 121 -6.91 17.47 -15.57
CA LEU A 121 -6.32 18.76 -15.24
C LEU A 121 -6.04 19.62 -16.47
N VAL A 122 -5.66 19.01 -17.59
CA VAL A 122 -5.27 19.73 -18.82
C VAL A 122 -6.42 19.84 -19.83
N ARG A 123 -7.48 19.06 -19.65
CA ARG A 123 -8.68 19.12 -20.48
C ARG A 123 -9.29 20.51 -20.47
N GLU A 124 -9.55 21.06 -21.66
CA GLU A 124 -10.37 22.25 -21.84
C GLU A 124 -11.79 21.99 -21.32
N ARG A 125 -12.29 22.90 -20.48
CA ARG A 125 -13.65 22.82 -19.92
C ARG A 125 -14.36 24.14 -20.06
N ASP A 126 -15.65 24.06 -20.30
CA ASP A 126 -16.54 25.18 -20.04
C ASP A 126 -16.71 25.36 -18.53
N ASP A 127 -16.88 26.61 -18.08
CA ASP A 127 -17.09 26.95 -16.66
C ASP A 127 -18.31 26.24 -16.02
N SER A 128 -19.23 25.72 -16.85
CA SER A 128 -20.39 24.97 -16.39
C SER A 128 -20.14 23.47 -16.18
N GLU A 129 -19.00 22.96 -16.65
CA GLU A 129 -18.65 21.54 -16.54
C GLU A 129 -17.84 21.24 -15.26
N GLY A 130 -18.45 20.47 -14.37
CA GLY A 130 -17.76 19.89 -13.22
C GLY A 130 -16.74 18.80 -13.62
N PRO A 131 -15.93 18.32 -12.67
CA PRO A 131 -15.01 17.22 -12.93
C PRO A 131 -15.76 15.91 -13.24
N SER A 132 -15.16 15.10 -14.12
CA SER A 132 -15.73 13.82 -14.53
C SER A 132 -15.96 12.90 -13.31
N THR A 133 -16.97 12.03 -13.39
CA THR A 133 -17.24 11.04 -12.33
C THR A 133 -16.04 10.13 -12.10
N LEU A 134 -15.31 9.77 -13.18
CA LEU A 134 -14.12 8.93 -13.09
C LEU A 134 -13.00 9.65 -12.35
N SER A 135 -12.72 10.91 -12.70
CA SER A 135 -11.68 11.69 -12.03
C SER A 135 -12.02 11.97 -10.56
N ARG A 136 -13.30 12.14 -10.22
CA ARG A 136 -13.75 12.21 -8.82
C ARG A 136 -13.48 10.90 -8.06
N HIS A 137 -13.69 9.75 -8.70
CA HIS A 137 -13.35 8.44 -8.14
C HIS A 137 -11.83 8.32 -7.94
N CYS A 138 -11.03 8.62 -8.97
CA CYS A 138 -9.57 8.58 -8.92
C CYS A 138 -9.00 9.52 -7.85
N LEU A 139 -9.53 10.74 -7.73
CA LEU A 139 -9.10 11.69 -6.71
C LEU A 139 -9.38 11.18 -5.29
N ASN A 140 -10.56 10.58 -5.07
CA ASN A 140 -10.89 9.97 -3.78
C ASN A 140 -9.96 8.78 -3.47
N TYR A 141 -9.64 7.96 -4.46
CA TYR A 141 -8.70 6.85 -4.31
C TYR A 141 -7.29 7.34 -3.96
N MET A 142 -6.76 8.31 -4.72
CA MET A 142 -5.44 8.90 -4.45
C MET A 142 -5.37 9.54 -3.06
N LYS A 143 -6.44 10.26 -2.66
CA LYS A 143 -6.54 10.82 -1.31
C LYS A 143 -6.45 9.73 -0.23
N GLN A 144 -7.16 8.61 -0.39
CA GLN A 144 -7.09 7.49 0.56
C GLN A 144 -5.68 6.89 0.62
N MET A 145 -5.03 6.69 -0.52
CA MET A 145 -3.67 6.15 -0.57
C MET A 145 -2.66 7.06 0.13
N VAL A 146 -2.69 8.37 -0.14
CA VAL A 146 -1.80 9.35 0.52
C VAL A 146 -2.04 9.39 2.03
N MET A 147 -3.29 9.36 2.49
CA MET A 147 -3.59 9.40 3.93
C MET A 147 -3.18 8.12 4.67
N CYS A 148 -3.23 6.96 4.01
CA CYS A 148 -2.95 5.67 4.65
C CYS A 148 -1.49 5.21 4.52
N ARG A 149 -0.79 5.66 3.47
CA ARG A 149 0.55 5.18 3.10
C ARG A 149 1.53 6.32 2.79
N GLY A 150 1.19 7.56 3.14
CA GLY A 150 2.08 8.70 2.98
C GLY A 150 3.35 8.54 3.80
N ASP A 151 4.47 8.95 3.21
CA ASP A 151 5.74 9.03 3.94
C ASP A 151 5.66 10.17 4.98
N ILE A 152 6.17 9.90 6.17
CA ILE A 152 6.22 10.83 7.30
C ILE A 152 7.67 11.19 7.68
N GLU A 153 8.64 10.80 6.84
CA GLU A 153 10.03 11.21 6.97
C GLU A 153 10.14 12.74 6.96
N LEU A 154 11.04 13.27 7.79
CA LEU A 154 11.29 14.70 7.87
C LEU A 154 12.43 15.07 6.93
N GLU A 155 12.17 16.01 6.02
CA GLU A 155 13.21 16.52 5.13
C GLU A 155 14.28 17.30 5.92
N PRO A 156 15.57 17.03 5.71
CA PRO A 156 16.62 17.66 6.46
C PRO A 156 16.81 19.13 6.06
N PHE A 157 17.13 19.96 7.05
CA PHE A 157 17.43 21.37 6.84
C PHE A 157 18.92 21.57 6.53
N GLN A 158 19.25 21.99 5.30
CA GLN A 158 20.64 22.09 4.83
C GLN A 158 21.35 23.38 5.26
N TYR A 159 20.69 24.55 5.18
CA TYR A 159 21.36 25.85 5.34
C TYR A 159 20.58 26.88 6.18
N PRO A 160 21.23 27.51 7.19
CA PRO A 160 20.64 28.62 7.96
C PRO A 160 20.37 29.90 7.17
N ASN A 161 20.90 30.01 5.95
CA ASN A 161 20.80 31.21 5.11
C ASN A 161 19.42 31.40 4.46
N HIS A 162 18.46 30.52 4.74
CA HIS A 162 17.08 30.53 4.21
C HIS A 162 16.98 30.45 2.68
N LYS A 163 18.09 30.16 1.99
CA LYS A 163 18.11 29.94 0.55
C LYS A 163 18.18 28.44 0.30
N ASP A 164 17.13 27.90 -0.32
CA ASP A 164 16.94 26.47 -0.56
C ASP A 164 17.22 25.64 0.70
N PRO A 165 16.55 25.95 1.83
CA PRO A 165 16.95 25.45 3.14
C PRO A 165 16.61 23.98 3.39
N ILE A 166 15.80 23.37 2.52
CA ILE A 166 15.32 21.99 2.64
C ILE A 166 16.00 21.15 1.57
N ASP A 167 16.56 20.01 1.96
CA ASP A 167 17.00 19.00 1.00
C ASP A 167 15.78 18.35 0.35
N MET A 168 15.59 18.54 -0.95
CA MET A 168 14.53 17.87 -1.71
C MET A 168 15.07 16.69 -2.52
N GLU A 169 16.38 16.41 -2.44
CA GLU A 169 17.10 15.37 -3.21
C GLU A 169 17.64 14.27 -2.29
N GLY A 170 16.96 14.04 -1.17
CA GLY A 170 17.30 13.03 -0.18
C GLY A 170 17.37 11.61 -0.76
N ILE A 171 18.07 10.73 -0.04
CA ILE A 171 18.10 9.30 -0.31
C ILE A 171 17.17 8.61 0.69
N TYR A 172 16.17 7.91 0.17
CA TYR A 172 15.13 7.23 0.96
C TYR A 172 15.31 5.72 0.86
N GLU A 173 14.99 5.00 1.95
CA GLU A 173 14.86 3.55 1.94
C GLU A 173 13.42 3.18 1.53
N CYS A 174 13.27 2.64 0.32
CA CYS A 174 11.97 2.25 -0.24
C CYS A 174 11.87 0.73 -0.40
N ARG A 175 10.64 0.22 -0.55
CA ARG A 175 10.46 -1.13 -1.12
C ARG A 175 10.67 -1.05 -2.63
N ASP A 176 11.40 -2.01 -3.19
CA ASP A 176 11.67 -2.03 -4.62
C ASP A 176 10.37 -2.12 -5.44
N TRP A 177 10.01 -1.01 -6.09
CA TRP A 177 8.86 -0.93 -6.97
C TRP A 177 9.14 -1.55 -8.35
N SER A 178 10.41 -1.64 -8.77
CA SER A 178 10.78 -2.24 -10.06
C SER A 178 10.55 -3.75 -10.07
N ALA A 179 10.65 -4.41 -8.91
CA ALA A 179 10.24 -5.79 -8.72
C ALA A 179 8.74 -6.00 -9.03
N VAL A 180 7.89 -5.02 -8.72
CA VAL A 180 6.45 -5.09 -9.04
C VAL A 180 6.24 -5.06 -10.56
N TYR A 181 6.90 -4.15 -11.28
CA TYR A 181 6.84 -4.11 -12.75
C TYR A 181 7.28 -5.43 -13.36
N THR A 182 8.42 -5.95 -12.90
CA THR A 182 9.00 -7.21 -13.38
C THR A 182 8.02 -8.38 -13.23
N GLU A 183 7.38 -8.52 -12.06
CA GLU A 183 6.42 -9.60 -11.84
C GLU A 183 5.10 -9.39 -12.58
N VAL A 184 4.64 -8.15 -12.79
CA VAL A 184 3.46 -7.88 -13.63
C VAL A 184 3.72 -8.29 -15.08
N GLU A 185 4.83 -7.84 -15.66
CA GLU A 185 5.18 -8.18 -17.05
C GLU A 185 5.33 -9.69 -17.26
N LYS A 186 6.04 -10.35 -16.34
CA LYS A 186 6.20 -11.80 -16.35
C LYS A 186 4.84 -12.51 -16.27
N ASN A 187 3.95 -12.05 -15.37
CA ASN A 187 2.62 -12.62 -15.25
C ASN A 187 1.79 -12.45 -16.54
N GLN A 188 1.84 -11.27 -17.18
CA GLN A 188 1.16 -11.01 -18.45
C GLN A 188 1.67 -11.91 -19.58
N VAL A 189 3.00 -12.11 -19.66
CA VAL A 189 3.61 -13.04 -20.63
C VAL A 189 3.17 -14.49 -20.37
N GLU A 190 3.15 -14.94 -19.12
CA GLU A 190 2.69 -16.27 -18.75
C GLU A 190 1.21 -16.49 -19.07
N PHE A 191 0.38 -15.46 -18.84
CA PHE A 191 -1.04 -15.50 -19.19
C PHE A 191 -1.26 -15.57 -20.71
N GLY A 192 -0.49 -14.82 -21.50
CA GLY A 192 -0.53 -14.93 -22.96
C GLY A 192 -0.26 -16.36 -23.46
N LYS A 193 0.78 -17.01 -22.92
CA LYS A 193 1.10 -18.42 -23.24
C LYS A 193 -0.03 -19.38 -22.81
N TRP A 194 -0.67 -19.11 -21.68
CA TRP A 194 -1.79 -19.91 -21.19
C TRP A 194 -3.01 -19.81 -22.11
N LEU A 195 -3.29 -18.64 -22.68
CA LEU A 195 -4.34 -18.45 -23.67
C LEU A 195 -4.06 -19.23 -24.96
N GLU A 196 -2.83 -19.16 -25.47
CA GLU A 196 -2.42 -19.87 -26.69
C GLU A 196 -2.57 -21.40 -26.56
N GLN A 197 -2.32 -21.95 -25.37
CA GLN A 197 -2.48 -23.39 -25.11
C GLN A 197 -3.94 -23.86 -25.08
N ARG A 198 -4.90 -22.95 -25.00
CA ARG A 198 -6.35 -23.24 -24.87
C ARG A 198 -7.17 -22.76 -26.06
N ALA A 199 -6.54 -22.09 -27.01
CA ALA A 199 -7.10 -21.72 -28.31
C ALA A 199 -7.03 -22.90 -29.29
#